data_AF-A0A9D6XGN1-F1
#
_entry.id   AF-A0A9D6XGN1-F1
#
_cell.length_a   1.000
_cell.length_b   1.000
_cell.length_c   1.000
_cell.angle_alpha   90.00
_cell.angle_beta   90.00
_cell.angle_gamma   90.00
#
_symmetry.space_group_name_H-M   'P 1'
#
loop_
_entity.id
_entity.type
_entity.pdbx_description
1 polymer ?
#
loop_
_entity_poly.entity_id
_entity_poly.type
_entity_poly.pdbx_seq_one_letter_code
_entity_poly.pdbx_strand_id
1 'polypeptide(L)'
;MAGAAEGGGAWASPPAGEALLASGETLLAAAGPGLLNGLGLALAALAAAWVAWAAWTLARAGNPLRPGAPPRRFVDEGPFAWSRNPMATGAIASALGLGLALGGPAAGLAAAAALAWWSRRHIVREEAQLRSRFGGWYSDYAARVRRWI
;
A
#
# COMPACT_ATOMS: atom_id res chain seq x y z
N MET A 1 11.14 18.61 64.72
CA MET A 1 11.50 19.16 63.39
C MET A 1 11.65 17.96 62.46
N ALA A 2 10.58 17.53 61.79
CA ALA A 2 10.21 17.90 60.41
C ALA A 2 11.30 17.47 59.40
N GLY A 3 11.07 16.60 58.40
CA GLY A 3 9.81 16.22 57.77
C GLY A 3 9.86 14.87 57.05
N ALA A 4 8.64 14.41 56.75
CA ALA A 4 8.30 13.20 56.04
C ALA A 4 8.08 13.45 54.54
N ALA A 5 8.30 12.39 53.77
CA ALA A 5 7.50 11.91 52.64
C ALA A 5 7.51 12.61 51.25
N GLU A 6 7.37 11.70 50.26
CA GLU A 6 6.86 11.86 48.88
C GLU A 6 7.87 12.31 47.81
N GLY A 7 7.93 11.73 46.62
CA GLY A 7 7.03 10.79 45.93
C GLY A 7 7.22 10.96 44.41
N GLY A 8 6.89 9.92 43.65
CA GLY A 8 6.71 9.99 42.19
C GLY A 8 7.99 9.70 41.40
N GLY A 9 8.15 8.55 40.72
CA GLY A 9 7.16 8.03 39.77
C GLY A 9 7.35 8.73 38.43
N ALA A 10 8.50 8.51 37.78
CA ALA A 10 8.66 8.79 36.36
C ALA A 10 9.32 7.59 35.68
N TRP A 11 8.70 6.42 35.83
CA TRP A 11 8.66 5.49 34.69
C TRP A 11 7.85 6.22 33.62
N ALA A 12 8.48 7.15 32.90
CA ALA A 12 7.93 7.58 31.64
C ALA A 12 8.01 6.34 30.76
N SER A 13 6.93 5.55 30.71
CA SER A 13 6.78 4.54 29.68
C SER A 13 7.07 5.26 28.37
N PRO A 14 8.06 4.82 27.58
CA PRO A 14 8.29 5.44 26.28
C PRO A 14 6.94 5.46 25.56
N PRO A 15 6.55 6.60 24.97
CA PRO A 15 5.28 6.67 24.25
C PRO A 15 5.25 5.48 23.29
N ALA A 16 4.14 4.75 23.23
CA ALA A 16 4.06 3.46 22.54
C ALA A 16 4.62 3.47 21.08
N GLY A 17 4.72 4.66 20.47
CA GLY A 17 5.43 4.88 19.21
C GLY A 17 6.96 4.67 19.25
N GLU A 18 7.66 5.08 20.30
CA GLU A 18 9.12 4.92 20.43
C GLU A 18 9.52 3.45 20.61
N ALA A 19 8.75 2.68 21.38
CA ALA A 19 8.97 1.24 21.53
C ALA A 19 8.73 0.47 20.23
N LEU A 20 7.75 0.89 19.40
CA LEU A 20 7.51 0.31 18.08
C LEU A 20 8.64 0.62 17.09
N LEU A 21 9.18 1.85 17.13
CA LEU A 21 10.32 2.25 16.30
C LEU A 21 11.59 1.46 16.68
N ALA A 22 11.89 1.35 17.98
CA ALA A 22 13.03 0.59 18.48
C ALA A 22 12.93 -0.93 18.22
N SER A 23 11.72 -1.49 18.26
CA SER A 23 11.47 -2.90 17.94
C SER A 23 11.62 -3.21 16.44
N GLY A 24 11.33 -2.24 15.58
CA GLY A 24 11.59 -2.34 14.14
C GLY A 24 13.09 -2.32 13.84
N GLU A 25 13.82 -1.39 14.44
CA GLU A 25 15.27 -1.23 14.23
C GLU A 25 16.08 -2.47 14.64
N THR A 26 15.67 -3.16 15.70
CA THR A 26 16.33 -4.38 16.20
C THR A 26 16.15 -5.59 15.27
N LEU A 27 14.97 -5.77 14.65
CA LEU A 27 14.73 -6.83 13.66
C LEU A 27 15.40 -6.51 12.31
N LEU A 28 15.44 -5.24 11.92
CA LEU A 28 16.15 -4.76 10.72
C LEU A 28 17.68 -4.88 10.87
N ALA A 29 18.22 -4.70 12.08
CA ALA A 29 19.65 -4.88 12.34
C ALA A 29 20.07 -6.37 12.35
N ALA A 30 19.16 -7.29 12.68
CA ALA A 30 19.43 -8.73 12.70
C ALA A 30 19.50 -9.36 11.30
N ALA A 31 18.80 -8.79 10.32
CA ALA A 31 18.95 -9.17 8.91
C ALA A 31 20.11 -8.37 8.30
N GLY A 32 21.12 -9.05 7.76
CA GLY A 32 22.26 -8.36 7.13
C GLY A 32 21.77 -7.38 6.04
N PRO A 33 22.40 -6.19 5.88
CA PRO A 33 21.95 -5.16 4.94
C PRO A 33 21.72 -5.67 3.51
N GLY A 34 22.54 -6.64 3.06
CA GLY A 34 22.39 -7.25 1.73
C GLY A 34 21.12 -8.09 1.54
N LEU A 35 20.65 -8.79 2.58
CA LEU A 35 19.43 -9.60 2.50
C LEU A 35 18.19 -8.71 2.44
N LEU A 36 18.12 -7.69 3.29
CA LEU A 36 17.02 -6.72 3.29
C LEU A 36 16.96 -5.96 1.96
N ASN A 37 18.12 -5.58 1.42
CA ASN A 37 18.19 -4.93 0.13
C ASN A 37 17.67 -5.84 -0.99
N GLY A 38 18.11 -7.11 -1.00
CA GLY A 38 17.65 -8.11 -1.96
C GLY A 38 16.14 -8.37 -1.89
N LEU A 39 15.60 -8.52 -0.67
CA LEU A 39 14.16 -8.69 -0.46
C LEU A 39 13.36 -7.45 -0.88
N GLY A 40 13.86 -6.26 -0.57
CA GLY A 40 13.25 -5.00 -0.99
C GLY A 40 13.19 -4.85 -2.50
N LEU A 41 14.30 -5.16 -3.20
CA LEU A 41 14.36 -5.15 -4.66
C LEU A 41 13.44 -6.20 -5.28
N ALA A 42 13.40 -7.41 -4.71
CA ALA A 42 12.50 -8.46 -5.18
C ALA A 42 11.03 -8.04 -5.04
N LEU A 43 10.65 -7.47 -3.90
CA LEU A 43 9.31 -6.93 -3.68
C LEU A 43 8.98 -5.81 -4.68
N ALA A 44 9.89 -4.87 -4.88
CA ALA A 44 9.70 -3.76 -5.82
C ALA A 44 9.56 -4.26 -7.28
N ALA A 45 10.35 -5.27 -7.67
CA ALA A 45 10.27 -5.87 -9.00
C ALA A 45 8.95 -6.61 -9.24
N LEU A 46 8.51 -7.42 -8.26
CA LEU A 46 7.22 -8.11 -8.32
C LEU A 46 6.05 -7.12 -8.37
N ALA A 47 6.11 -6.06 -7.56
CA ALA A 47 5.12 -5.00 -7.55
C ALA A 47 5.09 -4.23 -8.88
N ALA A 48 6.25 -3.94 -9.47
CA ALA A 48 6.34 -3.33 -10.80
C ALA A 48 5.76 -4.22 -11.90
N ALA A 49 6.05 -5.52 -11.87
CA ALA A 49 5.46 -6.50 -12.79
C ALA A 49 3.94 -6.57 -12.65
N TRP A 50 3.43 -6.51 -11.42
CA TRP A 50 2.00 -6.45 -11.13
C TRP A 50 1.32 -5.21 -11.74
N VAL A 51 1.92 -4.03 -11.56
CA VAL A 51 1.43 -2.78 -12.17
C VAL A 51 1.49 -2.85 -13.69
N ALA A 52 2.59 -3.36 -14.24
CA ALA A 52 2.77 -3.49 -15.69
C ALA A 52 1.73 -4.42 -16.31
N TRP A 53 1.43 -5.54 -15.64
CA TRP A 53 0.37 -6.45 -16.09
C TRP A 53 -1.00 -5.77 -16.06
N ALA A 54 -1.32 -5.01 -14.99
CA ALA A 54 -2.59 -4.31 -14.88
C ALA A 54 -2.73 -3.24 -15.96
N ALA A 55 -1.68 -2.46 -16.19
CA ALA A 55 -1.63 -1.46 -17.23
C ALA A 55 -1.77 -2.09 -18.63
N TRP A 56 -1.09 -3.21 -18.88
CA TRP A 56 -1.21 -3.94 -20.13
C TRP A 56 -2.63 -4.47 -20.36
N THR A 57 -3.29 -5.02 -19.32
CA THR A 57 -4.68 -5.47 -19.42
C THR A 57 -5.63 -4.32 -19.77
N LEU A 58 -5.50 -3.16 -19.11
CA LEU A 58 -6.30 -1.97 -19.46
C LEU A 58 -6.01 -1.47 -20.88
N ALA A 59 -4.74 -1.40 -21.26
CA ALA A 59 -4.33 -0.94 -22.58
C ALA A 59 -4.86 -1.86 -23.69
N ARG A 60 -4.80 -3.19 -23.50
CA ARG A 60 -5.40 -4.17 -24.42
C ARG A 60 -6.91 -4.04 -24.54
N ALA A 61 -7.59 -3.68 -23.45
CA ALA A 61 -9.02 -3.36 -23.47
C ALA A 61 -9.34 -1.99 -24.11
N GLY A 62 -8.32 -1.20 -24.49
CA GLY A 62 -8.50 0.15 -25.03
C GLY A 62 -8.92 1.18 -23.98
N ASN A 63 -8.71 0.89 -22.69
CA ASN A 63 -8.97 1.82 -21.61
C ASN A 63 -7.81 2.81 -21.43
N PRO A 64 -8.09 4.07 -21.07
CA PRO A 64 -7.04 5.01 -20.73
C PRO A 64 -6.34 4.59 -19.43
N LEU A 65 -5.01 4.72 -19.40
CA LEU A 65 -4.19 4.49 -18.20
C LEU A 65 -4.11 5.71 -17.28
N ARG A 66 -4.60 6.86 -17.75
CA ARG A 66 -4.57 8.11 -17.00
C ARG A 66 -5.58 8.05 -15.85
N PRO A 67 -5.17 8.33 -14.60
CA PRO A 67 -6.09 8.39 -13.47
C PRO A 67 -7.24 9.37 -13.71
N GLY A 68 -8.46 8.95 -13.34
CA GLY A 68 -9.67 9.74 -13.53
C GLY A 68 -10.18 9.88 -14.97
N ALA A 69 -9.50 9.28 -15.96
CA ALA A 69 -10.04 9.18 -17.29
C ALA A 69 -11.15 8.11 -17.31
N PRO A 70 -12.30 8.39 -17.95
CA PRO A 70 -13.43 7.48 -17.93
C PRO A 70 -13.12 6.14 -18.63
N PRO A 71 -13.42 4.99 -18.00
CA PRO A 71 -13.24 3.69 -18.64
C PRO A 71 -14.21 3.53 -19.82
N ARG A 72 -13.70 2.98 -20.92
CA ARG A 72 -14.42 2.71 -22.17
C ARG A 72 -14.99 1.29 -22.21
N ARG A 73 -14.28 0.32 -21.61
CA ARG A 73 -14.68 -1.08 -21.52
C ARG A 73 -14.59 -1.59 -20.09
N PHE A 74 -15.49 -2.49 -19.76
CA PHE A 74 -15.43 -3.22 -18.49
C PHE A 74 -14.31 -4.28 -18.55
N VAL A 75 -13.55 -4.43 -17.46
CA VAL A 75 -12.40 -5.33 -17.38
C VAL A 75 -12.42 -6.01 -16.01
N ASP A 76 -12.53 -7.32 -15.98
CA ASP A 76 -12.50 -8.16 -14.78
C ASP A 76 -11.49 -9.32 -14.88
N GLU A 77 -10.61 -9.29 -15.90
CA GLU A 77 -9.59 -10.30 -16.17
C GLU A 77 -8.18 -9.85 -15.76
N GLY A 78 -7.24 -10.79 -15.73
CA GLY A 78 -5.86 -10.52 -15.31
C GLY A 78 -5.83 -9.96 -13.88
N PRO A 79 -4.99 -8.95 -13.57
CA PRO A 79 -4.86 -8.37 -12.23
C PRO A 79 -6.18 -7.92 -11.61
N PHE A 80 -7.14 -7.54 -12.47
CA PHE A 80 -8.47 -7.10 -12.06
C PHE A 80 -9.35 -8.23 -11.54
N ALA A 81 -9.01 -9.49 -11.76
CA ALA A 81 -9.70 -10.64 -11.17
C ALA A 81 -9.38 -10.83 -9.67
N TRP A 82 -8.20 -10.38 -9.23
CA TRP A 82 -7.77 -10.50 -7.82
C TRP A 82 -8.03 -9.23 -7.00
N SER A 83 -7.92 -8.07 -7.63
CA SER A 83 -8.15 -6.77 -6.97
C SER A 83 -8.85 -5.85 -7.93
N ARG A 84 -9.81 -5.06 -7.44
CA ARG A 84 -10.40 -3.99 -8.25
C ARG A 84 -9.43 -2.85 -8.55
N ASN A 85 -8.40 -2.69 -7.73
CA ASN A 85 -7.43 -1.59 -7.84
C ASN A 85 -5.98 -2.09 -7.81
N PRO A 86 -5.59 -2.94 -8.79
CA PRO A 86 -4.30 -3.61 -8.79
C PRO A 86 -3.12 -2.65 -8.96
N MET A 87 -3.32 -1.53 -9.67
CA MET A 87 -2.28 -0.50 -9.82
C MET A 87 -1.96 0.20 -8.48
N ALA A 88 -2.98 0.45 -7.66
CA ALA A 88 -2.80 1.08 -6.35
C ALA A 88 -2.07 0.14 -5.38
N THR A 89 -2.46 -1.14 -5.33
CA THR A 89 -1.76 -2.14 -4.50
C THR A 89 -0.30 -2.29 -4.93
N GLY A 90 -0.04 -2.33 -6.24
CA GLY A 90 1.31 -2.40 -6.77
C GLY A 90 2.15 -1.18 -6.41
N ALA A 91 1.63 0.04 -6.57
CA ALA A 91 2.34 1.26 -6.20
C ALA A 91 2.73 1.31 -4.71
N ILE A 92 1.83 0.88 -3.81
CA ILE A 92 2.09 0.79 -2.37
C ILE A 92 3.17 -0.25 -2.08
N ALA A 93 3.09 -1.43 -2.69
CA ALA A 93 4.08 -2.48 -2.53
C ALA A 93 5.46 -2.07 -3.06
N SER A 94 5.52 -1.35 -4.18
CA SER A 94 6.76 -0.77 -4.71
C SER A 94 7.39 0.22 -3.73
N ALA A 95 6.59 1.09 -3.09
CA ALA A 95 7.10 2.03 -2.09
C ALA A 95 7.70 1.32 -0.87
N LEU A 96 7.06 0.24 -0.39
CA LEU A 96 7.60 -0.60 0.68
C LEU A 96 8.90 -1.30 0.26
N GLY A 97 8.91 -1.92 -0.92
CA GLY A 97 10.10 -2.62 -1.44
C GLY A 97 11.29 -1.67 -1.64
N LEU A 98 11.06 -0.49 -2.21
CA LEU A 98 12.10 0.53 -2.39
C LEU A 98 12.59 1.10 -1.05
N GLY A 99 11.70 1.34 -0.08
CA GLY A 99 12.11 1.76 1.25
C GLY A 99 13.03 0.76 1.93
N LEU A 100 12.72 -0.54 1.81
CA LEU A 100 13.60 -1.60 2.30
C LEU A 100 14.92 -1.64 1.53
N ALA A 101 14.87 -1.58 0.20
CA ALA A 101 16.04 -1.65 -0.68
C ALA A 101 17.06 -0.52 -0.49
N LEU A 102 16.57 0.67 -0.14
CA LEU A 102 17.38 1.88 0.03
C LEU A 102 17.78 2.12 1.49
N GLY A 103 17.52 1.17 2.40
CA GLY A 103 17.84 1.32 3.82
C GLY A 103 16.97 2.35 4.57
N GLY A 104 15.83 2.73 3.99
CA GLY A 104 14.88 3.69 4.55
C GLY A 104 13.49 3.10 4.79
N PRO A 105 13.33 2.07 5.65
CA PRO A 105 12.05 1.38 5.86
C PRO A 105 10.96 2.33 6.39
N ALA A 106 11.31 3.28 7.26
CA ALA A 106 10.38 4.29 7.75
C ALA A 106 9.90 5.23 6.63
N ALA A 107 10.80 5.65 5.74
CA ALA A 107 10.45 6.46 4.58
C ALA A 107 9.58 5.68 3.59
N GLY A 108 9.88 4.40 3.34
CA GLY A 108 9.04 3.50 2.54
C GLY A 108 7.64 3.34 3.11
N LEU A 109 7.53 3.12 4.43
CA LEU A 109 6.25 3.01 5.12
C LEU A 109 5.44 4.31 5.04
N ALA A 110 6.09 5.46 5.27
CA ALA A 110 5.45 6.76 5.14
C ALA A 110 4.95 7.01 3.71
N ALA A 111 5.76 6.69 2.70
CA ALA A 111 5.36 6.79 1.29
C ALA A 111 4.20 5.84 0.95
N ALA A 112 4.25 4.59 1.42
CA ALA A 112 3.18 3.61 1.25
C ALA A 112 1.87 4.07 1.90
N ALA A 113 1.92 4.65 3.11
CA ALA A 113 0.76 5.21 3.80
C ALA A 113 0.18 6.42 3.05
N ALA A 114 1.02 7.33 2.57
CA ALA A 114 0.61 8.49 1.78
C ALA A 114 -0.08 8.05 0.46
N LEU A 115 0.52 7.08 -0.25
CA LEU A 115 -0.07 6.49 -1.45
C LEU A 115 -1.41 5.82 -1.15
N ALA A 116 -1.51 5.03 -0.08
CA ALA A 116 -2.76 4.38 0.31
C ALA A 116 -3.87 5.41 0.59
N TRP A 117 -3.56 6.48 1.31
CA TRP A 117 -4.50 7.57 1.60
C TRP A 117 -4.94 8.30 0.33
N TRP A 118 -4.00 8.66 -0.55
CA TRP A 118 -4.29 9.32 -1.82
C TRP A 118 -5.14 8.42 -2.73
N SER A 119 -4.70 7.18 -2.95
CA SER A 119 -5.38 6.21 -3.79
C SER A 119 -6.79 5.91 -3.29
N ARG A 120 -7.04 5.84 -1.98
CA ARG A 120 -8.42 5.66 -1.46
C ARG A 120 -9.40 6.71 -1.98
N ARG A 121 -8.98 7.97 -2.08
CA ARG A 121 -9.84 9.06 -2.59
C ARG A 121 -10.13 8.90 -4.08
N HIS A 122 -9.12 8.49 -4.85
CA HIS A 122 -9.27 8.23 -6.29
C HIS A 122 -10.15 7.02 -6.56
N ILE A 123 -9.91 5.91 -5.86
CA ILE A 123 -10.65 4.65 -6.01
C ILE A 123 -12.14 4.86 -5.77
N VAL A 124 -12.54 5.60 -4.73
CA VAL A 124 -13.96 5.86 -4.46
C VAL A 124 -14.64 6.56 -5.64
N ARG A 125 -13.95 7.51 -6.29
CA ARG A 125 -14.47 8.23 -7.47
C ARG A 125 -14.52 7.32 -8.69
N GLU A 126 -13.47 6.55 -8.93
CA GLU A 126 -13.41 5.61 -10.06
C GLU A 126 -14.47 4.51 -9.95
N GLU A 127 -14.65 3.93 -8.77
CA GLU A 127 -15.70 2.94 -8.52
C GLU A 127 -17.11 3.51 -8.67
N ALA A 128 -17.33 4.78 -8.31
CA ALA A 128 -18.61 5.44 -8.54
C ALA A 128 -18.89 5.62 -10.05
N GLN A 129 -17.86 5.97 -10.83
CA GLN A 129 -17.96 6.07 -12.29
C GLN A 129 -18.18 4.70 -12.93
N LEU A 130 -17.51 3.64 -12.45
CA LEU A 130 -17.72 2.29 -12.92
C LEU A 130 -19.15 1.81 -12.62
N ARG A 131 -19.65 2.08 -11.43
CA ARG A 131 -21.02 1.75 -11.04
C ARG A 131 -22.05 2.50 -11.89
N SER A 132 -21.85 3.79 -12.16
CA SER A 132 -22.80 4.56 -12.99
C SER A 132 -22.78 4.13 -14.46
N ARG A 133 -21.63 3.70 -14.99
CA ARG A 133 -21.47 3.29 -16.39
C ARG A 133 -21.89 1.86 -16.68
N PHE A 134 -21.50 0.93 -15.81
CA PHE A 134 -21.64 -0.50 -16.05
C PHE A 134 -22.71 -1.17 -15.17
N GLY A 135 -23.29 -0.44 -14.20
CA GLY A 135 -24.45 -0.87 -13.43
C GLY A 135 -24.27 -2.23 -12.76
N GLY A 136 -25.20 -3.16 -13.04
CA GLY A 136 -25.23 -4.51 -12.48
C GLY A 136 -23.95 -5.31 -12.67
N TRP A 137 -23.29 -5.18 -13.82
CA TRP A 137 -22.01 -5.86 -14.11
C TRP A 137 -20.94 -5.49 -13.07
N TYR A 138 -20.83 -4.20 -12.74
CA TYR A 138 -19.88 -3.75 -11.72
C TYR A 138 -20.29 -4.20 -10.32
N SER A 139 -21.60 -4.24 -10.01
CA SER A 139 -22.09 -4.73 -8.72
C SER A 139 -21.74 -6.21 -8.50
N ASP A 140 -21.98 -7.05 -9.50
CA ASP A 140 -21.67 -8.48 -9.44
C ASP A 140 -20.17 -8.73 -9.31
N TYR A 141 -19.37 -7.97 -10.06
CA TYR A 141 -17.92 -7.99 -9.96
C TYR A 141 -17.41 -7.54 -8.59
N ALA A 142 -17.94 -6.43 -8.05
CA ALA A 142 -17.53 -5.89 -6.75
C ALA A 142 -17.92 -6.78 -5.57
N ALA A 143 -18.93 -7.65 -5.74
CA ALA A 143 -19.30 -8.68 -4.78
C ALA A 143 -18.30 -9.86 -4.77
N ARG A 144 -17.69 -10.19 -5.92
CA ARG A 144 -16.72 -11.28 -6.05
C ARG A 144 -15.28 -10.85 -5.76
N VAL A 145 -14.92 -9.63 -6.15
CA VAL A 145 -13.53 -9.14 -6.11
C VAL A 145 -13.37 -8.06 -5.05
N ARG A 146 -12.36 -8.21 -4.19
CA ARG A 146 -12.06 -7.26 -3.13
C ARG A 146 -11.51 -5.95 -3.72
N ARG A 147 -11.71 -4.85 -3.00
CA ARG A 147 -11.20 -3.53 -3.42
C ARG A 147 -9.67 -3.48 -3.44
N TRP A 148 -9.06 -4.13 -2.45
CA TRP A 148 -7.63 -4.34 -2.27
C TRP A 148 -7.43 -5.84 -2.04
N ILE A 149 -6.26 -6.37 -2.40
CA ILE A 149 -5.86 -7.75 -2.08
C ILE A 149 -5.89 -7.92 -0.55
#